data_AF-X1Q708-F1
#
_entry.id   AF-X1Q708-F1
#
_cell.length_a   1.000
_cell.length_b   1.000
_cell.length_c   1.000
_cell.angle_alpha   90.00
_cell.angle_beta   90.00
_cell.angle_gamma   90.00
#
_symmetry.space_group_name_H-M   'P 1'
#
loop_
_entity.id
_entity.type
_entity.pdbx_description
1 polymer ?
#
loop_
_entity_poly.entity_id
_entity_poly.type
_entity_poly.pdbx_seq_one_letter_code
_entity_poly.pdbx_strand_id
1 'polypeptide(L)'
;MLTELIDLFERDFTSDVFALTNIGKRISGNKDIMIQYIGNIPAVYTDCKFIYLPDKFKEDIKAAQGLVAHESGHIGYGSFELGLIKLIDSLTKKYKLPPLFIKNLINVVEDVRINGINDKKFPGFYRNLRELTLKMLPRIKSSIKSNNDILLYINLYMEDFVSNKQEKTTFTTEILP
;
A
#
# COMPACT_ATOMS: atom_id res chain seq x y z
N MET A 1 34.08 26.75 -2.70
CA MET A 1 32.97 25.84 -2.37
C MET A 1 32.28 25.51 -3.67
N LEU A 2 32.26 24.23 -4.05
CA LEU A 2 31.47 23.78 -5.19
C LEU A 2 30.05 23.60 -4.65
N THR A 3 29.12 24.43 -5.11
CA THR A 3 27.69 24.22 -4.81
C THR A 3 27.27 23.00 -5.60
N GLU A 4 26.82 21.94 -4.92
CA GLU A 4 26.29 20.77 -5.62
C GLU A 4 24.95 21.13 -6.25
N LEU A 5 24.61 20.52 -7.39
CA LEU A 5 23.36 20.82 -8.10
C LEU A 5 22.12 20.59 -7.21
N ILE A 6 22.23 19.72 -6.22
CA ILE A 6 21.20 19.43 -5.23
C ILE A 6 21.00 20.57 -4.23
N ASP A 7 22.03 21.38 -3.97
CA ASP A 7 21.96 22.54 -3.09
C ASP A 7 21.18 23.70 -3.73
N LEU A 8 21.00 23.66 -5.05
CA LEU A 8 20.18 24.61 -5.82
C LEU A 8 18.73 24.14 -6.00
N PHE A 9 18.41 22.91 -5.57
CA PHE A 9 17.07 22.35 -5.73
C PHE A 9 16.14 22.88 -4.64
N GLU A 10 15.30 23.84 -5.00
CA GLU A 10 14.18 24.25 -4.15
C GLU A 10 13.00 23.31 -4.36
N ARG A 11 12.56 22.68 -3.27
CA ARG A 11 11.44 21.74 -3.28
C ARG A 11 10.12 22.49 -3.43
N ASP A 12 9.37 22.19 -4.49
CA ASP A 12 8.00 22.66 -4.68
C ASP A 12 6.97 21.58 -4.33
N PHE A 13 6.09 21.89 -3.37
CA PHE A 13 5.03 21.00 -2.94
C PHE A 13 4.07 20.62 -4.09
N THR A 14 3.82 21.53 -5.02
CA THR A 14 2.92 21.26 -6.16
C THR A 14 3.52 20.18 -7.07
N SER A 15 4.82 20.29 -7.35
CA SER A 15 5.59 19.31 -8.12
C SER A 15 5.60 17.93 -7.45
N ASP A 16 5.72 17.87 -6.12
CA ASP A 16 5.61 16.62 -5.37
C ASP A 16 4.23 15.97 -5.55
N VAL A 17 3.14 16.73 -5.41
CA VAL A 17 1.77 16.23 -5.58
C VAL A 17 1.57 15.70 -7.02
N PHE A 18 2.12 16.39 -8.03
CA PHE A 18 2.06 15.91 -9.40
C PHE A 18 2.84 14.60 -9.60
N ALA A 19 4.05 14.50 -9.02
CA ALA A 19 4.85 13.28 -9.08
C ALA A 19 4.13 12.10 -8.43
N LEU A 20 3.55 12.30 -7.24
CA LEU A 20 2.75 11.30 -6.52
C LEU A 20 1.50 10.89 -7.33
N THR A 21 0.79 11.85 -7.90
CA THR A 21 -0.37 11.60 -8.75
C THR A 21 -0.01 10.74 -9.96
N ASN A 22 1.12 11.02 -10.60
CA ASN A 22 1.60 10.23 -11.75
C ASN A 22 1.99 8.81 -11.36
N ILE A 23 2.59 8.61 -10.17
CA ILE A 23 2.83 7.27 -9.62
C ILE A 23 1.51 6.53 -9.45
N GLY A 24 0.51 7.19 -8.84
CA GLY A 24 -0.76 6.53 -8.57
C GLY A 24 -1.50 6.13 -9.84
N LYS A 25 -1.53 6.99 -10.86
CA LYS A 25 -2.10 6.69 -12.18
C LYS A 25 -1.40 5.50 -12.85
N ARG A 26 -0.06 5.45 -12.79
CA ARG A 26 0.73 4.39 -13.42
C ARG A 26 0.49 3.03 -12.77
N ILE A 27 0.45 2.98 -11.44
CA ILE A 27 0.31 1.72 -10.70
C ILE A 27 -1.13 1.19 -10.79
N SER A 28 -2.12 2.06 -10.56
CA SER A 28 -3.53 1.67 -10.57
C SER A 28 -4.09 1.39 -11.97
N GLY A 29 -3.55 2.06 -13.00
CA GLY A 29 -4.17 2.10 -14.34
C GLY A 29 -5.36 3.06 -14.45
N ASN A 30 -5.72 3.79 -13.40
CA ASN A 30 -6.80 4.77 -13.39
C ASN A 30 -6.26 6.19 -13.64
N LYS A 31 -6.76 6.85 -14.70
CA LYS A 31 -6.30 8.20 -15.12
C LYS A 31 -6.84 9.34 -14.26
N ASP A 32 -7.88 9.08 -13.48
CA ASP A 32 -8.62 10.09 -12.73
C ASP A 32 -8.23 10.15 -11.25
N ILE A 33 -7.21 9.38 -10.84
CA ILE A 33 -6.69 9.42 -9.48
C ILE A 33 -6.12 10.81 -9.15
N MET A 34 -6.44 11.27 -7.95
CA MET A 34 -5.88 12.46 -7.33
C MET A 34 -5.32 12.15 -5.94
N ILE A 35 -4.29 12.88 -5.53
CA ILE A 35 -3.72 12.78 -4.19
C ILE A 35 -4.25 13.93 -3.34
N GLN A 36 -4.75 13.62 -2.14
CA GLN A 36 -5.25 14.63 -1.22
C GLN A 36 -4.59 14.46 0.15
N TYR A 37 -4.01 15.55 0.65
CA TYR A 37 -3.55 15.60 2.02
C TYR A 37 -4.70 16.08 2.93
N ILE A 38 -5.00 15.32 3.99
CA ILE A 38 -6.05 15.64 4.95
C ILE A 38 -5.51 15.50 6.37
N GLY A 39 -5.36 16.64 7.04
CA GLY A 39 -5.25 16.78 8.49
C GLY A 39 -4.47 15.69 9.20
N ASN A 40 -4.96 15.28 10.37
CA ASN A 40 -4.36 14.23 11.17
C ASN A 40 -5.20 12.95 11.14
N ILE A 41 -5.47 12.44 9.94
CA ILE A 41 -6.16 11.16 9.77
C ILE A 41 -5.31 10.00 10.34
N PRO A 42 -5.94 8.96 10.91
CA PRO A 42 -5.23 7.90 11.62
C PRO A 42 -4.46 6.96 10.68
N ALA A 43 -4.90 6.83 9.43
CA ALA A 43 -4.33 5.94 8.42
C ALA A 43 -4.49 6.52 7.01
N VAL A 44 -3.65 6.05 6.09
CA VAL A 44 -3.79 6.28 4.65
C VAL A 44 -4.88 5.34 4.12
N TYR A 45 -5.66 5.79 3.15
CA TYR A 45 -6.68 4.98 2.49
C TYR A 45 -7.05 5.56 1.11
N THR A 46 -7.82 4.81 0.34
CA THR A 46 -8.36 5.20 -0.97
C THR A 46 -9.86 4.99 -1.06
N ASP A 47 -10.55 5.82 -1.87
CA ASP A 47 -11.94 5.61 -2.30
C ASP A 47 -12.04 5.30 -3.81
N CYS A 48 -10.92 4.86 -4.40
CA CYS A 48 -10.70 4.60 -5.83
C CYS A 48 -10.59 5.84 -6.72
N LYS A 49 -10.96 7.03 -6.25
CA LYS A 49 -10.79 8.31 -6.95
C LYS A 49 -9.71 9.17 -6.31
N PHE A 50 -9.63 9.15 -4.99
CA PHE A 50 -8.67 9.90 -4.20
C PHE A 50 -7.85 8.93 -3.35
N ILE A 51 -6.57 9.24 -3.22
CA ILE A 51 -5.69 8.65 -2.23
C ILE A 51 -5.43 9.70 -1.15
N TYR A 52 -5.82 9.39 0.08
CA TYR A 52 -5.81 10.31 1.20
C TYR A 52 -4.58 10.08 2.08
N LEU A 53 -3.73 11.12 2.19
CA LEU A 53 -2.51 11.11 3.00
C LEU A 53 -2.65 12.04 4.22
N PRO A 54 -2.14 11.65 5.41
CA PRO A 54 -1.97 12.58 6.52
C PRO A 54 -1.03 13.75 6.20
N ASP A 55 -1.30 14.94 6.73
CA ASP A 55 -0.49 16.16 6.52
C ASP A 55 0.97 16.00 6.94
N LYS A 56 1.25 15.16 7.94
CA LYS A 56 2.62 14.87 8.41
C LYS A 56 3.54 14.30 7.31
N PHE A 57 2.98 13.79 6.21
CA PHE A 57 3.75 13.26 5.09
C PHE A 57 3.92 14.27 3.95
N LYS A 58 3.45 15.52 4.11
CA LYS A 58 3.71 16.60 3.12
C LYS A 58 5.20 16.82 2.93
N GLU A 59 5.98 16.72 4.00
CA GLU A 59 7.43 16.95 3.96
C GLU A 59 8.25 15.66 3.76
N ASP A 60 7.62 14.48 3.77
CA ASP A 60 8.31 13.19 3.60
C ASP A 60 7.89 12.53 2.28
N ILE A 61 8.45 13.02 1.18
CA ILE A 61 8.08 12.57 -0.18
C ILE A 61 8.33 11.07 -0.38
N LYS A 62 9.37 10.49 0.23
CA LYS A 62 9.65 9.07 0.12
C LYS A 62 8.57 8.23 0.79
N ALA A 63 8.17 8.60 2.01
CA ALA A 63 7.07 7.94 2.70
C ALA A 63 5.77 8.09 1.88
N ALA A 64 5.48 9.30 1.39
CA ALA A 64 4.31 9.56 0.56
C ALA A 64 4.32 8.70 -0.71
N GLN A 65 5.47 8.53 -1.38
CA GLN A 65 5.60 7.66 -2.56
C GLN A 65 5.27 6.19 -2.24
N GLY A 66 5.79 5.66 -1.12
CA GLY A 66 5.49 4.30 -0.68
C GLY A 66 4.00 4.10 -0.38
N LEU A 67 3.40 5.04 0.35
CA LEU A 67 1.98 5.03 0.71
C LEU A 67 1.07 5.15 -0.51
N VAL A 68 1.35 6.08 -1.42
CA VAL A 68 0.60 6.23 -2.67
C VAL A 68 0.71 4.99 -3.54
N ALA A 69 1.91 4.41 -3.65
CA ALA A 69 2.08 3.17 -4.39
C ALA A 69 1.23 2.03 -3.80
N HIS A 70 1.22 1.87 -2.48
CA HIS A 70 0.41 0.88 -1.77
C HIS A 70 -1.08 1.03 -2.10
N GLU A 71 -1.67 2.20 -1.84
CA GLU A 71 -3.10 2.44 -2.10
C GLU A 71 -3.46 2.32 -3.58
N SER A 72 -2.57 2.75 -4.47
CA SER A 72 -2.78 2.60 -5.92
C SER A 72 -2.80 1.14 -6.35
N GLY A 73 -2.08 0.29 -5.62
CA GLY A 73 -2.11 -1.15 -5.80
C GLY A 73 -3.48 -1.75 -5.44
N HIS A 74 -4.10 -1.30 -4.34
CA HIS A 74 -5.48 -1.69 -4.00
C HIS A 74 -6.46 -1.32 -5.11
N ILE A 75 -6.36 -0.12 -5.69
CA ILE A 75 -7.22 0.31 -6.80
C ILE A 75 -7.02 -0.57 -8.06
N GLY A 76 -5.77 -0.85 -8.42
CA GLY A 76 -5.46 -1.55 -9.68
C GLY A 76 -5.50 -3.07 -9.61
N TYR A 77 -5.31 -3.66 -8.42
CA TYR A 77 -5.13 -5.10 -8.23
C TYR A 77 -5.95 -5.67 -7.09
N GLY A 78 -6.70 -4.86 -6.34
CA GLY A 78 -7.59 -5.31 -5.26
C GLY A 78 -8.53 -6.41 -5.74
N SER A 79 -8.38 -7.62 -5.20
CA SER A 79 -9.16 -8.79 -5.58
C SER A 79 -10.06 -9.26 -4.46
N PHE A 80 -9.63 -9.10 -3.20
CA PHE A 80 -10.46 -9.50 -2.06
C PHE A 80 -11.51 -8.44 -1.72
N GLU A 81 -11.25 -7.16 -2.02
CA GLU A 81 -12.20 -6.07 -1.79
C GLU A 81 -13.50 -6.25 -2.58
N LEU A 82 -13.41 -6.76 -3.82
CA LEU A 82 -14.55 -6.99 -4.72
C LEU A 82 -15.55 -8.05 -4.21
N GLY A 83 -15.14 -8.89 -3.25
CA GLY A 83 -15.94 -9.99 -2.72
C GLY A 83 -15.89 -10.12 -1.20
N LEU A 84 -15.41 -9.09 -0.49
CA LEU A 84 -14.95 -9.19 0.90
C LEU A 84 -16.01 -9.78 1.83
N ILE A 85 -17.25 -9.28 1.75
CA ILE A 85 -18.36 -9.73 2.61
C ILE A 85 -18.64 -11.23 2.40
N LYS A 86 -18.78 -11.66 1.14
CA LYS A 86 -19.05 -13.06 0.81
C LYS A 86 -17.88 -13.97 1.17
N LEU A 87 -16.65 -13.50 1.00
CA LEU A 87 -15.43 -14.23 1.36
C LEU A 87 -15.33 -14.43 2.87
N ILE A 88 -15.57 -13.36 3.65
CA ILE A 88 -15.66 -13.43 5.12
C ILE A 88 -16.71 -14.46 5.52
N ASP A 89 -17.94 -14.34 5.01
CA ASP A 89 -19.05 -15.22 5.37
C ASP A 89 -18.74 -16.69 5.06
N SER A 90 -18.16 -16.95 3.87
CA SER A 90 -17.81 -18.31 3.42
C SER A 90 -16.71 -18.93 4.28
N LEU A 91 -15.65 -18.17 4.60
CA LEU A 91 -14.54 -18.65 5.43
C LEU A 91 -14.96 -18.82 6.89
N THR A 92 -15.74 -17.88 7.44
CA THR A 92 -16.31 -18.00 8.78
C THR A 92 -17.15 -19.26 8.90
N LYS A 93 -18.05 -19.54 7.95
CA LYS A 93 -18.89 -20.74 7.98
C LYS A 93 -18.07 -22.03 7.81
N LYS A 94 -17.14 -22.05 6.85
CA LYS A 94 -16.32 -23.23 6.53
C LYS A 94 -15.40 -23.64 7.68
N TYR A 95 -14.74 -22.67 8.30
CA TYR A 95 -13.73 -22.92 9.34
C TYR A 95 -14.22 -22.65 10.77
N LYS A 96 -15.47 -22.19 10.95
CA LYS A 96 -16.06 -21.83 12.24
C LYS A 96 -15.23 -20.79 13.00
N LEU A 97 -14.74 -19.78 12.29
CA LEU A 97 -13.88 -18.72 12.83
C LEU A 97 -14.61 -17.37 12.94
N PRO A 98 -14.28 -16.52 13.92
CA PRO A 98 -14.93 -15.22 14.09
C PRO A 98 -14.81 -14.33 12.83
N PRO A 99 -15.91 -13.69 12.37
CA PRO A 99 -15.88 -12.82 11.19
C PRO A 99 -14.81 -11.72 11.24
N LEU A 100 -14.61 -11.12 12.43
CA LEU A 100 -13.61 -10.06 12.61
C LEU A 100 -12.18 -10.58 12.42
N PHE A 101 -11.89 -11.80 12.89
CA PHE A 101 -10.59 -12.43 12.69
C PHE A 101 -10.33 -12.71 11.21
N ILE A 102 -11.33 -13.27 10.50
CA ILE A 102 -11.24 -13.54 9.07
C ILE A 102 -11.05 -12.24 8.28
N LYS A 103 -11.78 -11.18 8.62
CA LYS A 103 -11.60 -9.85 8.01
C LYS A 103 -10.16 -9.36 8.16
N ASN A 104 -9.63 -9.38 9.37
CA ASN A 104 -8.26 -8.93 9.63
C ASN A 104 -7.23 -9.77 8.87
N LEU A 105 -7.43 -11.09 8.80
CA LEU A 105 -6.57 -11.98 8.03
C LEU A 105 -6.60 -11.66 6.54
N ILE A 106 -7.80 -11.49 5.95
CA ILE A 106 -7.95 -11.14 4.52
C ILE A 106 -7.25 -9.83 4.21
N ASN A 107 -7.43 -8.80 5.06
CA ASN A 107 -6.78 -7.50 4.88
C ASN A 107 -5.25 -7.66 4.82
N VAL A 108 -4.68 -8.45 5.72
CA VAL A 108 -3.22 -8.66 5.78
C VAL A 108 -2.71 -9.42 4.57
N VAL A 109 -3.44 -10.45 4.14
CA VAL A 109 -3.07 -11.19 2.92
C VAL A 109 -3.17 -10.27 1.69
N GLU A 110 -4.18 -9.40 1.63
CA GLU A 110 -4.32 -8.44 0.54
C GLU A 110 -3.16 -7.43 0.52
N ASP A 111 -2.84 -6.82 1.66
CA ASP A 111 -1.75 -5.86 1.79
C ASP A 111 -0.41 -6.49 1.38
N VAL A 112 -0.12 -7.72 1.82
CA VAL A 112 1.09 -8.46 1.43
C VAL A 112 1.13 -8.71 -0.08
N ARG A 113 -0.01 -9.10 -0.66
CA ARG A 113 -0.11 -9.34 -2.11
C ARG A 113 0.11 -8.05 -2.90
N ILE A 114 -0.52 -6.95 -2.49
CA ILE A 114 -0.35 -5.62 -3.10
C ILE A 114 1.10 -5.17 -2.99
N ASN A 115 1.72 -5.32 -1.83
CA ASN A 115 3.13 -4.99 -1.62
C ASN A 115 4.04 -5.77 -2.56
N GLY A 116 3.81 -7.08 -2.71
CA GLY A 116 4.56 -7.92 -3.65
C GLY A 116 4.37 -7.55 -5.12
N ILE A 117 3.18 -7.05 -5.52
CA ILE A 117 2.95 -6.54 -6.88
C ILE A 117 3.70 -5.21 -7.08
N ASN A 118 3.63 -4.31 -6.10
CA ASN A 118 4.23 -2.99 -6.18
C ASN A 118 5.75 -3.04 -6.21
N ASP A 119 6.39 -3.96 -5.51
CA ASP A 119 7.84 -4.16 -5.60
C ASP A 119 8.31 -4.44 -7.04
N LYS A 120 7.54 -5.24 -7.79
CA LYS A 120 7.83 -5.51 -9.21
C LYS A 120 7.58 -4.29 -10.11
N LYS A 121 6.61 -3.44 -9.77
CA LYS A 121 6.16 -2.32 -10.62
C LYS A 121 6.82 -0.99 -10.30
N PHE A 122 7.32 -0.84 -9.08
CA PHE A 122 7.89 0.40 -8.56
C PHE A 122 9.22 0.10 -7.86
N PRO A 123 10.35 0.17 -8.58
CA PRO A 123 11.68 -0.03 -8.00
C PRO A 123 11.92 0.93 -6.84
N GLY A 124 12.24 0.38 -5.66
CA GLY A 124 12.42 1.15 -4.43
C GLY A 124 11.17 1.23 -3.54
N PHE A 125 10.08 0.56 -3.91
CA PHE A 125 8.85 0.46 -3.10
C PHE A 125 9.14 0.02 -1.66
N TYR A 126 9.75 -1.17 -1.47
CA TYR A 126 10.05 -1.67 -0.13
C TYR A 126 11.06 -0.80 0.60
N ARG A 127 12.03 -0.19 -0.08
CA ARG A 127 12.97 0.75 0.57
C ARG A 127 12.23 1.92 1.20
N ASN A 128 11.28 2.50 0.47
CA ASN A 128 10.49 3.64 0.93
C ASN A 128 9.56 3.25 2.10
N LEU A 129 8.89 2.09 2.02
CA LEU A 129 8.05 1.60 3.12
C LEU A 129 8.89 1.23 4.35
N ARG A 130 10.04 0.58 4.18
CA ARG A 130 10.94 0.20 5.28
C ARG A 130 11.47 1.43 6.01
N GLU A 131 11.84 2.50 5.30
CA GLU A 131 12.24 3.77 5.94
C GLU A 131 11.11 4.32 6.82
N LEU A 132 9.86 4.27 6.34
CA LEU A 132 8.69 4.69 7.12
C LEU A 132 8.43 3.76 8.31
N THR A 133 8.47 2.45 8.10
CA THR A 133 8.29 1.43 9.14
C THR A 133 9.28 1.63 10.28
N LEU A 134 10.56 1.84 9.98
CA LEU A 134 11.59 2.07 10.99
C LEU A 134 11.31 3.32 11.83
N LYS A 135 10.80 4.39 11.22
CA LYS A 135 10.36 5.60 11.95
C LYS A 135 9.15 5.31 12.86
N MET A 136 8.24 4.44 12.42
CA MET A 136 7.05 4.06 13.18
C MET A 136 7.31 2.98 14.25
N LEU A 137 8.41 2.22 14.12
CA LEU A 137 8.71 1.06 14.95
C LEU A 137 8.70 1.32 16.47
N PRO A 138 9.23 2.44 17.00
CA PRO A 138 9.15 2.74 18.43
C PRO A 138 7.70 2.87 18.93
N ARG A 139 6.85 3.53 18.13
CA ARG A 139 5.42 3.67 18.42
C ARG A 139 4.72 2.32 18.32
N ILE A 140 4.99 1.56 17.26
CA ILE A 140 4.41 0.21 17.06
C ILE A 140 4.77 -0.70 18.24
N LYS A 141 6.04 -0.73 18.67
CA LYS A 141 6.50 -1.50 19.84
C LYS A 141 5.78 -1.09 21.13
N SER A 142 5.48 0.19 21.30
CA SER A 142 4.73 0.68 22.47
C SER A 142 3.23 0.35 22.44
N SER A 143 2.67 0.08 21.26
CA SER A 143 1.25 -0.19 21.06
C SER A 143 0.91 -1.68 20.91
N ILE A 144 1.88 -2.54 20.56
CA ILE A 144 1.68 -4.00 20.49
C ILE A 144 1.33 -4.50 21.89
N LYS A 145 0.05 -4.81 22.09
CA LYS A 145 -0.49 -5.35 23.35
C LYS A 145 -1.26 -6.65 23.14
N SER A 146 -1.51 -7.07 21.89
CA SER A 146 -2.33 -8.25 21.59
C SER A 146 -1.88 -9.02 20.33
N ASN A 147 -2.37 -10.26 20.19
CA ASN A 147 -2.11 -11.14 19.05
C ASN A 147 -2.59 -10.59 17.69
N ASN A 148 -3.47 -9.57 17.66
CA ASN A 148 -3.87 -8.93 16.41
C ASN A 148 -2.76 -8.03 15.84
N ASP A 149 -1.85 -7.54 16.69
CA ASP A 149 -0.74 -6.67 16.26
C ASP A 149 0.39 -7.48 15.57
N ILE A 150 0.39 -8.81 15.72
CA ILE A 150 1.28 -9.75 15.02
C ILE A 150 1.04 -9.76 13.51
N LEU A 151 -0.18 -9.48 13.06
CA LEU A 151 -0.49 -9.44 11.64
C LEU A 151 0.16 -8.23 10.94
N LEU A 152 0.31 -7.11 11.67
CA LEU A 152 1.11 -5.97 11.23
C LEU A 152 2.59 -6.36 11.08
N TYR A 153 3.09 -7.18 12.01
CA TYR A 153 4.45 -7.73 11.98
C TYR A 153 4.66 -8.69 10.81
N ILE A 154 3.66 -9.48 10.40
CA ILE A 154 3.75 -10.35 9.21
C ILE A 154 3.86 -9.52 7.93
N ASN A 155 3.12 -8.42 7.79
CA ASN A 155 3.23 -7.52 6.63
C ASN A 155 4.65 -6.91 6.52
N LEU A 156 5.27 -6.59 7.65
CA LEU A 156 6.64 -6.09 7.73
C LEU A 156 7.70 -7.20 7.56
N TYR A 157 7.44 -8.42 8.01
CA TYR A 157 8.38 -9.54 7.92
C TYR A 157 8.48 -10.11 6.50
N MET A 158 7.42 -9.97 5.70
CA MET A 158 7.44 -10.40 4.29
C MET A 158 8.28 -9.48 3.38
N GLU A 159 8.87 -8.39 3.92
CA GLU A 159 9.86 -7.53 3.24
C GLU A 159 11.11 -8.32 2.78
N ASP A 160 11.50 -9.38 3.49
CA ASP A 160 12.67 -10.22 3.16
C ASP A 160 12.32 -11.49 2.35
N PHE A 161 11.06 -11.66 1.94
CA PHE A 161 10.61 -12.88 1.25
C PHE A 161 10.95 -12.84 -0.26
N VAL A 162 12.21 -13.12 -0.58
CA VAL A 162 12.74 -13.22 -1.95
C VAL A 162 12.11 -14.37 -2.76
N SER A 163 11.46 -15.34 -2.12
CA SER A 163 10.94 -16.54 -2.78
C SER A 163 9.41 -16.57 -2.86
N ASN A 164 8.85 -16.04 -3.96
CA ASN A 164 7.80 -16.68 -4.78
C ASN A 164 7.12 -15.62 -5.65
N LYS A 165 7.79 -15.32 -6.77
CA LYS A 165 7.25 -14.55 -7.88
C LYS A 165 6.09 -15.34 -8.52
N GLN A 166 4.87 -15.20 -8.01
CA GLN A 166 3.70 -15.55 -8.81
C GLN A 166 3.52 -14.46 -9.88
N GLU A 167 3.61 -14.89 -11.14
CA GLU A 167 3.28 -14.06 -12.29
C GLU A 167 1.76 -13.88 -12.40
N LYS A 168 1.38 -12.79 -13.06
CA LYS A 168 -0.01 -12.37 -13.30
C LYS A 168 -0.77 -13.52 -13.96
N THR A 169 -1.96 -13.87 -13.46
CA THR A 169 -2.87 -14.72 -14.22
C THR A 169 -3.29 -13.97 -15.48
N THR A 170 -2.82 -14.43 -16.65
CA THR A 170 -3.37 -14.04 -17.95
C THR A 170 -4.72 -14.72 -18.10
N PHE A 171 -5.81 -13.96 -18.05
CA PHE A 171 -7.08 -14.40 -18.60
C PHE A 171 -6.98 -14.28 -20.11
N THR A 172 -6.66 -15.38 -20.79
CA THR A 172 -6.92 -15.49 -22.22
C THR A 172 -8.43 -15.55 -22.40
N THR A 173 -9.03 -14.51 -22.95
CA THR A 173 -10.30 -14.64 -23.65
C THR A 173 -10.03 -15.29 -25.00
N GLU A 174 -9.69 -16.57 -24.99
CA GLU A 174 -9.92 -17.39 -26.18
C GLU A 174 -11.42 -17.67 -26.21
N ILE A 175 -12.09 -16.99 -27.13
CA ILE A 175 -13.36 -17.48 -27.65
C ILE A 175 -12.98 -18.78 -28.37
N LEU A 176 -13.27 -19.92 -27.74
CA LEU A 176 -13.15 -21.22 -28.39
C LEU A 176 -14.06 -21.21 -29.64
N PRO A 177 -13.54 -21.61 -30.82
CA PRO A 177 -14.36 -21.87 -31.99
C PRO A 177 -15.30 -23.07 -31.78
#